data_AF-A0A1Y4B560-F1
#
_entry.id   AF-A0A1Y4B560-F1
#
_cell.length_a   1.000
_cell.length_b   1.000
_cell.length_c   1.000
_cell.angle_alpha   90.00
_cell.angle_beta   90.00
_cell.angle_gamma   90.00
#
_symmetry.space_group_name_H-M   'P 1'
#
loop_
_entity.id
_entity.type
_entity.pdbx_description
1 polymer ?
#
loop_
_entity_poly.entity_id
_entity_poly.type
_entity_poly.pdbx_seq_one_letter_code
_entity_poly.pdbx_strand_id
1 'polypeptide(L)'
;MIINNITENIGDYLRRKRINLTELSRKTGIHYNTLYASVWDRSRRRDLRANELMSICVVLDINPMDFIQDDTNDFVAEGGDTKR
;
A
#
# COMPACT_ATOMS: atom_id res chain seq x y z
N MET A 1 -12.73 14.19 -9.48
CA MET A 1 -12.60 12.77 -9.06
C MET A 1 -12.04 12.76 -7.65
N ILE A 2 -12.64 12.01 -6.72
CA ILE A 2 -12.11 11.81 -5.36
C ILE A 2 -11.49 10.42 -5.35
N ILE A 3 -10.26 10.31 -4.84
CA ILE A 3 -9.51 9.05 -4.76
C ILE A 3 -9.67 8.48 -3.35
N ASN A 4 -10.09 7.21 -3.25
CA ASN A 4 -10.33 6.51 -2.00
C ASN A 4 -9.37 5.33 -1.82
N ASN A 5 -9.38 4.69 -0.65
CA ASN A 5 -8.69 3.42 -0.36
C ASN A 5 -7.15 3.42 -0.54
N ILE A 6 -6.52 4.60 -0.60
CA ILE A 6 -5.05 4.72 -0.75
C ILE A 6 -4.29 3.97 0.36
N THR A 7 -4.72 4.11 1.62
CA THR A 7 -4.11 3.41 2.77
C THR A 7 -4.14 1.88 2.58
N GLU A 8 -5.23 1.33 2.07
CA GLU A 8 -5.38 -0.10 1.85
C GLU A 8 -4.49 -0.58 0.69
N ASN A 9 -4.46 0.16 -0.42
CA ASN A 9 -3.65 -0.15 -1.60
C ASN A 9 -2.16 -0.22 -1.25
N ILE A 10 -1.64 0.78 -0.54
CA ILE A 10 -0.25 0.77 -0.09
C ILE A 10 -0.01 -0.31 0.96
N GLY A 11 -0.96 -0.56 1.88
CA GLY A 11 -0.83 -1.62 2.87
C GLY A 11 -0.71 -3.01 2.24
N ASP A 12 -1.49 -3.28 1.20
CA ASP A 12 -1.36 -4.53 0.45
C ASP A 12 -0.05 -4.62 -0.33
N TYR A 13 0.42 -3.53 -0.93
CA TYR A 13 1.75 -3.50 -1.53
C TYR A 13 2.85 -3.86 -0.53
N LEU A 14 2.85 -3.23 0.65
CA LEU A 14 3.86 -3.46 1.69
C LEU A 14 3.84 -4.91 2.19
N ARG A 15 2.64 -5.49 2.37
CA ARG A 15 2.46 -6.91 2.75
C ARG A 15 2.95 -7.86 1.66
N ARG A 16 2.54 -7.65 0.40
CA ARG A 16 2.98 -8.48 -0.74
C ARG A 16 4.49 -8.47 -0.93
N LYS A 17 5.12 -7.30 -0.77
CA LYS A 17 6.58 -7.12 -0.85
C LYS A 17 7.33 -7.53 0.42
N ARG A 18 6.63 -7.98 1.47
CA ARG A 18 7.18 -8.37 2.78
C ARG A 18 8.09 -7.28 3.38
N ILE A 19 7.67 -6.02 3.27
CA ILE A 19 8.44 -4.89 3.80
C ILE A 19 8.53 -5.01 5.33
N ASN A 20 9.73 -4.83 5.86
CA ASN A 20 9.96 -4.83 7.30
C ASN A 20 9.52 -3.49 7.90
N LEU A 21 8.42 -3.50 8.67
CA LEU A 21 7.88 -2.29 9.29
C LEU A 21 8.80 -1.64 10.32
N THR A 22 9.63 -2.42 11.02
CA THR A 22 10.61 -1.88 11.97
C THR A 22 11.65 -1.05 11.24
N GLU A 23 12.12 -1.53 10.09
CA GLU A 23 13.08 -0.80 9.27
C GLU A 23 12.44 0.40 8.59
N LEU A 24 11.22 0.24 8.08
CA LEU A 24 10.45 1.33 7.50
C LEU A 24 10.21 2.45 8.52
N SER A 25 9.91 2.10 9.78
CA SER A 25 9.76 3.04 10.89
C SER A 25 11.01 3.88 11.10
N ARG A 26 12.20 3.26 11.10
CA ARG A 26 13.49 3.97 11.26
C ARG A 26 13.77 4.93 10.11
N LYS A 27 13.54 4.49 8.87
CA LYS A 27 13.84 5.30 7.67
C LYS A 27 12.86 6.45 7.47
N THR A 28 11.59 6.24 7.79
CA THR A 28 10.53 7.26 7.61
C THR A 28 10.34 8.16 8.82
N GLY A 29 10.80 7.75 10.00
CA GLY A 29 10.50 8.41 11.28
C GLY A 29 9.09 8.17 11.80
N ILE A 30 8.25 7.41 11.08
CA ILE A 30 6.89 7.08 11.50
C ILE A 30 6.96 5.98 12.57
N HIS A 31 6.29 6.16 13.71
CA HIS A 31 6.27 5.15 14.76
C HIS A 31 5.75 3.80 14.24
N TYR A 32 6.42 2.72 14.63
CA TYR A 32 6.03 1.35 14.26
C TYR A 32 4.54 1.07 14.51
N ASN A 33 4.00 1.47 15.66
CA ASN A 33 2.59 1.27 15.99
C ASN A 33 1.65 2.01 15.04
N THR A 34 2.05 3.19 14.54
CA THR A 34 1.30 3.94 13.54
C THR A 34 1.32 3.22 12.20
N LEU A 35 2.49 2.72 11.76
CA LEU A 35 2.59 1.90 10.56
C LEU A 35 1.73 0.64 10.70
N TYR A 36 1.88 -0.09 11.80
CA TYR A 36 1.13 -1.31 12.05
C TYR A 36 -0.39 -1.08 12.01
N ALA A 37 -0.87 -0.04 12.69
CA ALA A 37 -2.30 0.28 12.75
C ALA A 37 -2.87 0.85 11.43
N SER A 38 -2.03 1.33 10.52
CA SER A 38 -2.49 1.91 9.24
C SER A 38 -2.36 0.92 8.09
N VAL A 39 -1.25 0.20 7.99
CA VAL A 39 -0.91 -0.59 6.80
C VAL A 39 -0.79 -2.09 7.04
N TRP A 40 -0.90 -2.56 8.29
CA TRP A 40 -0.69 -3.97 8.61
C TRP A 40 -1.92 -4.64 9.23
N ASP A 41 -2.48 -4.02 10.26
CA ASP A 41 -3.67 -4.47 10.95
C ASP A 41 -4.91 -4.22 10.09
N ARG A 42 -5.59 -5.28 9.67
CA ARG A 42 -6.82 -5.19 8.86
C ARG A 42 -8.06 -4.88 9.69
N SER A 43 -7.97 -4.95 11.02
CA SER A 43 -9.06 -4.66 11.95
C SER A 43 -9.05 -3.21 12.45
N ARG A 44 -7.88 -2.56 12.46
CA ARG A 44 -7.73 -1.14 12.83
C ARG A 44 -7.65 -0.26 11.58
N ARG A 45 -8.45 0.79 11.59
CA ARG A 45 -8.69 1.67 10.44
C ARG A 45 -8.16 3.08 10.68
N ARG A 46 -6.87 3.22 10.97
CA ARG A 46 -6.24 4.53 10.87
C ARG A 46 -5.78 4.73 9.43
N ASP A 47 -6.24 5.80 8.80
CA ASP A 47 -5.66 6.22 7.53
C ASP A 47 -4.26 6.81 7.70
N LEU A 48 -3.41 6.55 6.70
CA LEU A 48 -2.15 7.27 6.58
C LEU A 48 -2.44 8.74 6.30
N ARG A 49 -1.78 9.62 7.05
CA ARG A 49 -1.74 11.04 6.70
C ARG A 49 -0.93 11.23 5.43
N ALA A 50 -1.17 12.32 4.70
CA ALA A 50 -0.46 12.63 3.47
C ALA A 50 1.07 12.58 3.64
N ASN A 51 1.61 13.20 4.69
CA ASN A 51 3.05 13.17 4.95
C ASN A 51 3.57 11.76 5.27
N GLU A 52 2.77 10.92 5.93
CA GLU A 52 3.15 9.54 6.24
C GLU A 52 3.23 8.71 4.94
N LEU A 53 2.23 8.84 4.07
CA LEU A 53 2.20 8.22 2.75
C LEU A 53 3.42 8.64 1.91
N MET A 54 3.67 9.94 1.78
CA MET A 54 4.75 10.46 0.96
C MET A 54 6.13 10.04 1.48
N SER A 55 6.34 10.03 2.80
CA SER A 55 7.58 9.54 3.39
C SER A 55 7.83 8.06 3.09
N ILE A 56 6.79 7.21 3.14
CA ILE A 56 6.90 5.80 2.74
C ILE A 56 7.28 5.71 1.26
N CYS A 57 6.65 6.51 0.40
CA CYS A 57 6.90 6.49 -1.04
C CYS A 57 8.36 6.88 -1.38
N VAL A 58 8.87 7.95 -0.75
CA VAL A 58 10.26 8.39 -0.94
C VAL A 58 11.27 7.34 -0.47
N VAL A 59 11.06 6.75 0.71
CA VAL A 59 11.99 5.75 1.27
C VAL A 59 12.06 4.47 0.44
N LEU A 60 10.94 4.10 -0.20
CA LEU A 60 10.83 2.90 -1.02
C LEU A 60 11.07 3.15 -2.51
N ASP A 61 11.31 4.39 -2.91
CA ASP A 61 11.47 4.83 -4.31
C ASP A 61 10.30 4.38 -5.20
N ILE A 62 9.08 4.66 -4.74
CA ILE A 62 7.82 4.31 -5.42
C ILE A 62 7.00 5.56 -5.72
N ASN A 63 6.27 5.55 -6.84
CA ASN A 63 5.43 6.66 -7.22
C ASN A 63 4.08 6.56 -6.46
N PRO A 64 3.67 7.57 -5.68
CA PRO A 64 2.38 7.54 -4.98
C PRO A 64 1.18 7.39 -5.92
N MET A 65 1.31 7.78 -7.20
CA MET A 65 0.26 7.62 -8.20
C MET A 65 0.00 6.15 -8.56
N ASP A 66 0.93 5.23 -8.27
CA ASP A 66 0.76 3.79 -8.49
C ASP A 66 -0.32 3.18 -7.57
N PHE A 67 -0.74 3.90 -6.53
CA PHE A 67 -1.78 3.48 -5.59
C PHE A 67 -3.16 4.04 -5.91
N ILE A 68 -3.27 4.83 -6.97
CA ILE A 68 -4.56 5.26 -7.52
C ILE A 68 -5.03 4.09 -8.38
N GLN A 69 -5.97 3.30 -7.89
CA GLN A 69 -6.70 2.40 -8.78
C GLN A 69 -7.58 3.29 -9.66
N ASP A 70 -7.34 3.27 -10.96
CA ASP A 70 -8.42 3.56 -11.90
C ASP A 70 -9.43 2.42 -11.74
N ASP A 71 -10.73 2.72 -11.68
CA ASP A 71 -11.82 1.73 -11.66
C ASP A 71 -11.86 0.86 -12.96
N THR A 72 -10.75 0.75 -13.69
CA THR A 72 -10.58 0.07 -14.97
C THR A 72 -9.52 -1.02 -14.84
N ASN A 73 -9.74 -2.05 -14.02
CA ASN A 73 -9.26 -3.41 -14.30
C ASN A 73 -9.79 -4.50 -13.35
N ASP A 74 -11.10 -4.52 -13.11
CA ASP A 74 -11.79 -5.71 -12.57
C ASP A 74 -11.99 -6.83 -13.62
N PHE A 75 -11.32 -6.78 -14.78
CA PHE A 75 -11.37 -7.84 -15.80
C PHE A 75 -9.99 -8.21 -16.36
N VAL A 76 -9.13 -8.84 -15.57
CA VAL A 76 -8.26 -9.90 -16.12
C VAL A 76 -8.10 -11.02 -15.08
N ALA A 77 -9.16 -11.80 -14.90
CA ALA A 77 -9.06 -13.12 -14.28
C ALA A 77 -10.10 -14.09 -14.89
N GLU A 78 -10.03 -14.35 -16.20
CA GLU A 78 -10.44 -15.61 -16.87
C GLU A 78 -9.72 -15.61 -18.24
N GLY A 79 -9.10 -16.65 -18.80
CA GLY A 79 -8.92 -18.04 -18.44
C GLY A 79 -8.16 -18.73 -19.61
N GLY A 80 -7.57 -19.89 -19.32
CA GLY A 80 -7.31 -20.98 -20.28
C GLY A 80 -6.32 -20.77 -21.43
N ASP A 81 -5.20 -21.51 -21.39
CA ASP A 81 -4.96 -22.41 -22.52
C ASP A 81 -4.37 -23.75 -22.06
N THR A 82 -5.14 -24.80 -22.36
CA THR A 82 -4.72 -26.20 -22.31
C THR A 82 -4.54 -26.63 -23.77
N LYS A 83 -3.38 -27.24 -24.04
CA LYS A 83 -2.91 -27.89 -25.29
C LYS A 83 -2.26 -26.97 -26.33
N ARG A 84 -0.97 -27.22 -26.57
CA ARG A 84 -0.54 -28.14 -27.64
C ARG A 84 0.68 -28.94 -27.19
#